data_AF-A0A3A9K9J2-F1
#
_entry.id   AF-A0A3A9K9J2-F1
#
_cell.length_a   1.000
_cell.length_b   1.000
_cell.length_c   1.000
_cell.angle_alpha   90.00
_cell.angle_beta   90.00
_cell.angle_gamma   90.00
#
_symmetry.space_group_name_H-M   'P 1'
#
loop_
_entity.id
_entity.type
_entity.pdbx_description
1 polymer ?
#
loop_
_entity_poly.entity_id
_entity_poly.type
_entity_poly.pdbx_seq_one_letter_code
_entity_poly.pdbx_strand_id
1 'polypeptide(L)'
;MSAGFDIFEVKINYYSASSVFVLTMLWGFITAFLLTTKGYRYADFMFVTNRLTSHLANGLFLLTMSFLGSLTASLSPFLIRVIIFIYQDEGHITEDFLMSAQAHEFIIGFATAFLYLLVFSVLGYLFGMLIQFNKALQVIIPVVFLGGLMINSGEQGMIISIINFFMMESSFVLFTLKMIVSILVIYLSTILLTNKMEVIR
;
A
#
# COMPACT_ATOMS: atom_id res chain seq x y z
N MET A 1 18.08 -39.71 44.33
CA MET A 1 17.61 -38.31 44.28
C MET A 1 17.60 -37.91 42.81
N SER A 2 16.44 -37.89 42.18
CA SER A 2 16.31 -37.49 40.77
C SER A 2 16.01 -35.99 40.75
N ALA A 3 16.97 -35.18 40.36
CA ALA A 3 16.74 -33.77 40.06
C ALA A 3 16.01 -33.70 38.71
N GLY A 4 14.70 -33.50 38.74
CA GLY A 4 13.91 -33.19 37.56
C GLY A 4 14.27 -31.77 37.09
N PHE A 5 14.80 -31.67 35.88
CA PHE A 5 14.97 -30.39 35.20
C PHE A 5 13.59 -29.94 34.74
N ASP A 6 13.02 -28.93 35.40
CA ASP A 6 11.79 -28.30 34.94
C ASP A 6 12.12 -27.49 33.68
N ILE A 7 11.63 -27.99 32.54
CA ILE A 7 11.88 -27.40 31.24
C ILE A 7 10.85 -26.26 31.09
N PHE A 8 11.26 -25.03 31.39
CA PHE A 8 10.41 -23.86 31.15
C PHE A 8 10.26 -23.66 29.63
N GLU A 9 9.10 -24.04 29.10
CA GLU A 9 8.72 -23.75 27.72
C GLU A 9 8.11 -22.35 27.65
N VAL A 10 8.91 -21.37 27.25
CA VAL A 10 8.44 -19.99 27.04
C VAL A 10 8.00 -19.85 25.58
N LYS A 11 6.69 -19.73 25.34
CA LYS A 11 6.12 -19.49 24.02
C LYS A 11 5.95 -17.99 23.76
N ILE A 12 6.87 -17.40 23.00
CA ILE A 12 6.82 -15.99 22.62
C ILE A 12 6.03 -15.84 21.31
N ASN A 13 4.89 -15.14 21.35
CA ASN A 13 4.10 -14.82 20.17
C ASN A 13 4.32 -13.35 19.77
N TYR A 14 4.83 -13.12 18.56
CA TYR A 14 5.04 -11.76 18.03
C TYR A 14 3.83 -11.30 17.21
N TYR A 15 3.16 -10.23 17.67
CA TYR A 15 2.09 -9.57 16.94
C TYR A 15 2.64 -8.29 16.28
N SER A 16 2.79 -8.29 14.95
CA SER A 16 3.29 -7.13 14.22
C SER A 16 2.17 -6.35 13.54
N ALA A 17 2.07 -5.06 13.84
CA ALA A 17 1.15 -4.15 13.17
C ALA A 17 1.58 -3.79 11.74
N SER A 18 2.85 -4.00 11.38
CA SER A 18 3.35 -3.76 10.02
C SER A 18 2.67 -4.65 8.98
N SER A 19 2.25 -5.86 9.38
CA SER A 19 1.53 -6.79 8.51
C SER A 19 0.19 -6.25 8.05
N VAL A 20 -0.53 -5.54 8.93
CA VAL A 20 -1.83 -4.94 8.59
C VAL A 20 -1.63 -3.85 7.53
N PHE A 21 -0.61 -3.03 7.69
CA PHE A 21 -0.31 -1.96 6.74
C PHE A 21 0.04 -2.51 5.35
N VAL A 22 0.84 -3.58 5.27
CA VAL A 22 1.15 -4.26 4.00
C VAL A 22 -0.11 -4.82 3.33
N LEU A 23 -1.02 -5.43 4.10
CA LEU A 23 -2.30 -5.91 3.60
C LEU A 23 -3.18 -4.76 3.09
N THR A 24 -3.18 -3.61 3.78
CA THR A 24 -3.91 -2.42 3.32
C THR A 24 -3.33 -1.87 2.01
N MET A 25 -2.00 -1.89 1.83
CA MET A 25 -1.39 -1.53 0.55
C MET A 25 -1.83 -2.45 -0.59
N LEU A 26 -1.82 -3.76 -0.35
CA LEU A 26 -2.28 -4.76 -1.32
C LEU A 26 -3.76 -4.55 -1.65
N TRP A 27 -4.59 -4.28 -0.64
CA TRP A 27 -6.00 -3.94 -0.82
C TRP A 27 -6.19 -2.68 -1.67
N GLY A 28 -5.47 -1.59 -1.35
CA GLY A 28 -5.47 -0.34 -2.12
C GLY A 28 -5.13 -0.56 -3.59
N PHE A 29 -4.07 -1.34 -3.83
CA PHE A 29 -3.65 -1.74 -5.18
C PHE A 29 -4.75 -2.51 -5.92
N ILE A 30 -5.36 -3.52 -5.30
CA ILE A 30 -6.40 -4.36 -5.92
C ILE A 30 -7.66 -3.54 -6.22
N THR A 31 -8.10 -2.67 -5.30
CA THR A 31 -9.28 -1.84 -5.55
C THR A 31 -9.05 -0.85 -6.68
N ALA A 32 -7.88 -0.19 -6.70
CA ALA A 32 -7.52 0.71 -7.78
C ALA A 32 -7.44 0.00 -9.13
N PHE A 33 -6.95 -1.25 -9.13
CA PHE A 33 -6.96 -2.12 -10.29
C PHE A 33 -8.39 -2.44 -10.77
N LEU A 34 -9.28 -2.86 -9.85
CA LEU A 34 -10.67 -3.21 -10.14
C LEU A 34 -11.49 -2.04 -10.68
N LEU A 35 -11.18 -0.81 -10.24
CA LEU A 35 -11.80 0.42 -10.73
C LEU A 35 -11.72 0.55 -12.26
N THR A 36 -10.64 0.03 -12.84
CA THR A 36 -10.41 0.09 -14.28
C THR A 36 -11.26 -0.94 -15.05
N THR A 37 -11.77 -1.99 -14.40
CA THR A 37 -12.50 -3.07 -15.07
C THR A 37 -13.80 -2.59 -15.71
N LYS A 38 -14.26 -3.31 -16.75
CA LYS A 38 -15.44 -2.94 -17.54
C LYS A 38 -16.68 -2.65 -16.68
N GLY A 39 -16.94 -3.45 -15.65
CA GLY A 39 -18.13 -3.30 -14.80
C GLY A 39 -18.17 -1.94 -14.08
N TYR A 40 -17.07 -1.53 -13.47
CA TYR A 40 -16.96 -0.24 -12.77
C TYR A 40 -16.92 0.93 -13.75
N ARG A 41 -16.22 0.76 -14.88
CA ARG A 41 -16.13 1.81 -15.91
C ARG A 41 -17.48 2.16 -16.53
N TYR A 42 -18.38 1.18 -16.73
CA TYR A 42 -19.72 1.44 -17.25
C TYR A 42 -20.63 2.12 -16.23
N ALA A 43 -20.44 1.88 -14.93
CA ALA A 43 -21.14 2.61 -13.88
C ALA A 43 -20.70 4.08 -13.83
N ASP A 44 -19.41 4.37 -14.01
CA ASP A 44 -18.87 5.74 -14.03
C ASP A 44 -19.41 6.57 -15.20
N PHE A 45 -19.58 5.96 -16.39
CA PHE A 45 -20.11 6.66 -17.57
C PHE A 45 -21.58 7.10 -17.44
N MET A 46 -22.32 6.60 -16.44
CA MET A 46 -23.69 7.08 -16.17
C MET A 46 -23.71 8.49 -15.55
N PHE A 47 -22.62 8.91 -14.90
CA PHE A 47 -22.52 10.21 -14.23
C PHE A 47 -21.56 11.17 -14.91
N VAL A 48 -20.56 10.66 -15.64
CA VAL A 48 -19.48 11.48 -16.22
C VAL A 48 -19.22 11.07 -17.67
N THR A 49 -19.55 11.96 -18.62
CA THR A 49 -19.52 11.66 -20.07
C THR A 49 -18.18 11.91 -20.77
N ASN A 50 -17.23 12.63 -20.15
CA ASN A 50 -15.91 12.92 -20.75
C ASN A 50 -14.79 12.08 -20.09
N ARG A 51 -13.80 11.64 -20.90
CA ARG A 51 -12.66 10.81 -20.46
C ARG A 51 -11.81 11.51 -19.42
N LEU A 52 -11.51 12.79 -19.62
CA LEU A 52 -10.70 13.56 -18.67
C LEU A 52 -11.39 13.70 -17.31
N THR A 53 -12.70 13.93 -17.33
CA THR A 53 -13.51 14.00 -16.10
C THR A 53 -13.64 12.64 -15.42
N SER A 54 -13.68 11.54 -16.19
CA SER A 54 -13.67 10.18 -15.62
C SER A 54 -12.32 9.85 -14.97
N HIS A 55 -11.20 10.22 -15.60
CA HIS A 55 -9.90 10.11 -14.94
C HIS A 55 -9.85 10.93 -13.67
N LEU A 56 -10.24 12.21 -13.71
CA LEU A 56 -10.24 13.08 -12.53
C LEU A 56 -11.10 12.52 -11.38
N ALA A 57 -12.29 12.01 -11.69
CA ALA A 57 -13.17 11.37 -10.71
C ALA A 57 -12.50 10.14 -10.07
N ASN A 58 -11.87 9.29 -10.89
CA ASN A 58 -11.09 8.15 -10.42
C ASN A 58 -9.91 8.57 -9.54
N GLY A 59 -9.17 9.63 -9.92
CA GLY A 59 -8.10 10.19 -9.09
C GLY A 59 -8.58 10.67 -7.73
N LEU A 60 -9.72 11.36 -7.67
CA LEU A 60 -10.34 11.79 -6.41
C LEU A 60 -10.79 10.60 -5.56
N PHE A 61 -11.32 9.55 -6.19
CA PHE A 61 -11.67 8.31 -5.51
C PHE A 61 -10.45 7.62 -4.90
N LEU A 62 -9.33 7.53 -5.63
CA LEU A 62 -8.08 6.97 -5.10
C LEU A 62 -7.53 7.78 -3.92
N LEU A 63 -7.64 9.11 -3.97
CA LEU A 63 -7.24 9.99 -2.87
C LEU A 63 -8.09 9.74 -1.61
N THR A 64 -9.41 9.69 -1.73
CA THR A 64 -10.31 9.49 -0.59
C THR A 64 -10.17 8.10 -0.01
N MET A 65 -10.07 7.08 -0.86
CA MET A 65 -9.83 5.69 -0.44
C MET A 65 -8.50 5.54 0.30
N SER A 66 -7.42 6.15 -0.22
CA SER A 66 -6.10 6.10 0.43
C SER A 66 -6.11 6.82 1.79
N PHE A 67 -6.86 7.92 1.91
CA PHE A 67 -7.02 8.61 3.18
C PHE A 67 -7.72 7.73 4.22
N LEU A 68 -8.85 7.12 3.87
CA LEU A 68 -9.59 6.24 4.78
C LEU A 68 -8.81 4.95 5.10
N GLY A 69 -8.14 4.36 4.12
CA GLY A 69 -7.33 3.16 4.29
C GLY A 69 -6.11 3.40 5.19
N SER A 70 -5.41 4.50 5.02
CA SER A 70 -4.27 4.86 5.89
C SER A 70 -4.72 5.21 7.31
N LEU A 71 -5.89 5.83 7.47
CA LEU A 71 -6.46 6.15 8.79
C LEU A 71 -6.78 4.87 9.56
N THR A 72 -7.47 3.93 8.92
CA THR A 72 -7.80 2.64 9.51
C THR A 72 -6.55 1.79 9.81
N ALA A 73 -5.58 1.76 8.90
CA ALA A 73 -4.31 1.07 9.12
C ALA A 73 -3.51 1.67 10.28
N SER A 74 -3.47 2.99 10.42
CA SER A 74 -2.76 3.68 11.51
C SER A 74 -3.41 3.47 12.88
N LEU A 75 -4.71 3.18 12.91
CA LEU A 75 -5.44 2.86 14.15
C LEU A 75 -5.37 1.37 14.53
N SER A 76 -5.06 0.48 13.58
CA SER A 76 -4.97 -0.97 13.82
C SER A 76 -3.97 -1.39 14.93
N PRO A 77 -2.76 -0.80 15.07
CA PRO A 77 -1.86 -1.13 16.16
C PRO A 77 -2.49 -0.95 17.55
N PHE A 78 -3.32 0.09 17.73
CA PHE A 78 -4.03 0.34 18.99
C PHE A 78 -5.08 -0.74 19.24
N LEU A 79 -5.82 -1.13 18.19
CA LEU A 79 -6.82 -2.19 18.28
C LEU A 79 -6.20 -3.54 18.67
N ILE A 80 -5.07 -3.92 18.04
CA ILE A 80 -4.35 -5.16 18.36
C ILE A 80 -3.93 -5.19 19.83
N ARG A 81 -3.43 -4.06 20.36
CA ARG A 81 -3.03 -3.94 21.77
C ARG A 81 -4.22 -4.06 22.72
N VAL A 82 -5.35 -3.45 22.40
CA VAL A 82 -6.59 -3.59 23.19
C VAL A 82 -7.04 -5.04 23.23
N ILE A 83 -6.96 -5.77 22.11
CA ILE A 83 -7.27 -7.20 22.07
C ILE A 83 -6.29 -7.97 22.97
N ILE A 84 -4.98 -7.77 22.83
CA ILE A 84 -3.97 -8.47 23.64
C ILE A 84 -4.20 -8.19 25.13
N PHE A 85 -4.47 -6.94 25.51
CA PHE A 85 -4.77 -6.56 26.89
C PHE A 85 -5.98 -7.30 27.47
N ILE A 86 -7.04 -7.48 26.69
CA ILE A 86 -8.27 -8.14 27.15
C ILE A 86 -8.07 -9.66 27.28
N TYR A 87 -7.26 -10.27 26.41
CA TYR A 87 -7.14 -11.74 26.32
C TYR A 87 -5.88 -12.33 26.96
N GLN A 88 -4.88 -11.53 27.34
CA GLN A 88 -3.67 -11.99 28.04
C GLN A 88 -3.54 -11.35 29.43
N ASP A 89 -3.81 -12.14 30.47
CA ASP A 89 -3.77 -11.74 31.89
C ASP A 89 -2.39 -11.27 32.37
N GLU A 90 -1.30 -11.69 31.71
CA GLU A 90 0.10 -11.38 32.09
C GLU A 90 0.82 -10.50 31.05
N GLY A 91 0.07 -9.87 30.14
CA GLY A 91 0.66 -8.97 29.16
C GLY A 91 1.25 -7.74 29.83
N HIS A 92 2.55 -7.76 30.16
CA HIS A 92 3.34 -6.56 30.41
C HIS A 92 3.38 -5.72 29.12
N ILE A 93 2.33 -4.94 28.90
CA ILE A 93 2.33 -3.86 27.93
C ILE A 93 3.27 -2.82 28.51
N THR A 94 4.50 -2.77 28.02
CA THR A 94 5.45 -1.72 28.39
C THR A 94 4.77 -0.36 28.19
N GLU A 95 4.62 0.40 29.28
CA GLU A 95 3.96 1.72 29.31
C GLU A 95 4.62 2.77 28.39
N ASP A 96 5.79 2.45 27.84
CA ASP A 96 6.62 3.34 27.03
C ASP A 96 5.94 3.85 25.75
N PHE A 97 5.02 3.11 25.13
CA PHE A 97 4.51 3.50 23.81
C PHE A 97 3.55 4.69 23.83
N LEU A 98 2.71 4.82 24.86
CA LEU A 98 1.78 5.98 24.96
C LEU A 98 2.47 7.21 25.56
N MET A 99 3.56 7.02 26.32
CA MET A 99 4.31 8.12 26.90
C MET A 99 5.44 8.63 25.99
N SER A 100 6.00 7.80 25.09
CA SER A 100 7.06 8.22 24.15
C SER A 100 6.53 8.71 22.80
N ALA A 101 5.34 8.27 22.35
CA ALA A 101 4.79 8.68 21.07
C ALA A 101 4.25 10.11 21.17
N GLN A 102 5.14 11.09 21.00
CA GLN A 102 4.75 12.46 20.85
C GLN A 102 3.76 12.59 19.66
N ALA A 103 2.73 13.45 19.79
CA ALA A 103 1.70 13.61 18.76
C ALA A 103 2.27 13.86 17.34
N HIS A 104 3.47 14.42 17.25
CA HIS A 104 4.17 14.64 15.99
C HIS A 104 4.55 13.33 15.28
N GLU A 105 4.97 12.28 15.99
CA GLU A 105 5.36 10.98 15.40
C GLU A 105 4.16 10.27 14.79
N PHE A 106 2.99 10.37 15.45
CA PHE A 106 1.75 9.82 14.93
C PHE A 106 1.32 10.50 13.63
N ILE A 107 1.40 11.84 13.56
CA ILE A 107 1.06 12.60 12.35
C ILE A 107 2.00 12.24 11.20
N ILE A 108 3.30 12.13 11.47
CA ILE A 108 4.31 11.71 10.48
C ILE A 108 4.04 10.29 10.00
N GLY A 109 3.75 9.36 10.92
CA GLY A 109 3.41 7.98 10.60
C GLY A 109 2.16 7.87 9.72
N PHE A 110 1.10 8.60 10.08
CA PHE A 110 -0.13 8.66 9.29
C PHE A 110 0.10 9.27 7.89
N ALA A 111 0.82 10.39 7.79
CA ALA A 111 1.12 11.02 6.51
C ALA A 111 1.97 10.10 5.60
N THR A 112 2.93 9.40 6.20
CA THR A 112 3.76 8.39 5.51
C THR A 112 2.90 7.23 5.02
N ALA A 113 2.00 6.72 5.87
CA ALA A 113 1.08 5.65 5.53
C ALA A 113 0.15 6.04 4.36
N PHE A 114 -0.39 7.25 4.41
CA PHE A 114 -1.22 7.82 3.36
C PHE A 114 -0.47 7.91 2.02
N LEU A 115 0.74 8.47 2.01
CA LEU A 115 1.53 8.63 0.79
C LEU A 115 1.91 7.28 0.16
N TYR A 116 2.33 6.31 0.98
CA TYR A 116 2.61 4.97 0.48
C TYR A 116 1.38 4.29 -0.11
N LEU A 117 0.26 4.33 0.61
CA LEU A 117 -0.98 3.72 0.12
C LEU A 117 -1.45 4.38 -1.19
N LEU A 118 -1.28 5.69 -1.32
CA LEU A 118 -1.61 6.44 -2.52
C LEU A 118 -0.71 6.05 -3.70
N VAL A 119 0.61 5.90 -3.50
CA VAL A 119 1.53 5.41 -4.55
C VAL A 119 1.12 4.01 -5.03
N PHE A 120 0.88 3.09 -4.09
CA PHE A 120 0.45 1.73 -4.43
C PHE A 120 -0.89 1.71 -5.17
N SER A 121 -1.84 2.55 -4.75
CA SER A 121 -3.14 2.65 -5.42
C SER A 121 -3.00 3.22 -6.84
N VAL A 122 -2.20 4.26 -7.04
CA VAL A 122 -1.97 4.85 -8.38
C VAL A 122 -1.19 3.89 -9.28
N LEU A 123 -0.28 3.07 -8.74
CA LEU A 123 0.35 1.96 -9.48
C LEU A 123 -0.68 0.90 -9.90
N GLY A 124 -1.58 0.50 -9.00
CA GLY A 124 -2.66 -0.44 -9.31
C GLY A 124 -3.57 0.08 -10.43
N TYR A 125 -3.89 1.37 -10.39
CA TYR A 125 -4.64 2.05 -11.43
C TYR A 125 -3.90 2.05 -12.79
N LEU A 126 -2.61 2.39 -12.81
CA LEU A 126 -1.77 2.32 -14.02
C LEU A 126 -1.79 0.91 -14.62
N PHE A 127 -1.53 -0.13 -13.81
CA PHE A 127 -1.53 -1.51 -14.30
C PHE A 127 -2.90 -1.96 -14.79
N GLY A 128 -3.98 -1.57 -14.12
CA GLY A 128 -5.34 -1.85 -14.57
C GLY A 128 -5.64 -1.24 -15.95
N MET A 129 -5.18 -0.01 -16.20
CA MET A 129 -5.30 0.64 -17.50
C MET A 129 -4.41 -0.01 -18.57
N LEU A 130 -3.18 -0.42 -18.22
CA LEU A 130 -2.27 -1.12 -19.12
C LEU A 130 -2.83 -2.47 -19.58
N ILE A 131 -3.41 -3.27 -18.67
CA ILE A 131 -4.00 -4.57 -19.03
C ILE A 131 -5.19 -4.40 -19.97
N GLN A 132 -5.96 -3.32 -19.84
CA GLN A 132 -7.02 -3.00 -20.80
C GLN A 132 -6.49 -2.69 -22.19
N PHE A 133 -5.31 -2.08 -22.29
CA PHE A 133 -4.67 -1.82 -23.58
C PHE A 133 -4.22 -3.12 -24.25
N ASN A 134 -3.63 -4.06 -23.49
CA ASN A 134 -3.25 -5.37 -24.02
C ASN A 134 -3.48 -6.48 -22.99
N LYS A 135 -4.40 -7.41 -23.30
CA LYS A 135 -4.73 -8.55 -22.43
C LYS A 135 -3.52 -9.45 -22.13
N ALA A 136 -2.51 -9.50 -23.00
CA ALA A 136 -1.28 -10.26 -22.74
C ALA A 136 -0.54 -9.75 -21.50
N LEU A 137 -0.67 -8.46 -21.17
CA LEU A 137 -0.04 -7.86 -19.98
C LEU A 137 -0.60 -8.45 -18.67
N GLN A 138 -1.78 -9.06 -18.69
CA GLN A 138 -2.33 -9.76 -17.52
C GLN A 138 -1.45 -10.91 -17.04
N VAL A 139 -0.76 -11.59 -17.97
CA VAL A 139 0.16 -12.69 -17.64
C VAL A 139 1.59 -12.18 -17.53
N ILE A 140 2.00 -11.26 -18.39
CA ILE A 140 3.38 -10.75 -18.42
C ILE A 140 3.74 -10.02 -17.13
N ILE A 141 2.86 -9.16 -16.60
CA ILE A 141 3.16 -8.34 -15.42
C ILE A 141 3.48 -9.23 -14.19
N PRO A 142 2.62 -10.20 -13.79
CA PRO A 142 2.94 -11.11 -12.68
C PRO A 142 4.20 -11.93 -12.93
N VAL A 143 4.42 -12.41 -14.15
CA VAL A 143 5.59 -13.23 -14.49
C VAL A 143 6.89 -12.43 -14.40
N VAL A 144 6.91 -11.20 -14.89
CA VAL A 144 8.08 -10.32 -14.77
C VAL A 144 8.33 -9.93 -13.32
N PHE A 145 7.28 -9.65 -12.55
CA PHE A 145 7.41 -9.31 -11.13
C PHE A 145 7.96 -10.48 -10.31
N LEU A 146 7.35 -11.66 -10.40
CA LEU A 146 7.79 -12.85 -9.67
C LEU A 146 9.14 -13.38 -10.18
N GLY A 147 9.33 -13.43 -11.51
CA GLY A 147 10.59 -13.85 -12.12
C GLY A 147 11.74 -12.91 -11.75
N GLY A 148 11.50 -11.60 -11.73
CA GLY A 148 12.47 -10.60 -11.32
C GLY A 148 12.90 -10.77 -9.85
N LEU A 149 11.96 -11.11 -8.96
CA LEU A 149 12.26 -11.39 -7.55
C LEU A 149 13.12 -12.65 -7.37
N MET A 150 12.87 -13.69 -8.16
CA MET A 150 13.64 -14.94 -8.05
C MET A 150 15.06 -14.81 -8.61
N ILE A 151 15.20 -14.16 -9.77
CA ILE A 151 16.49 -14.03 -10.48
C ILE A 151 17.40 -13.00 -9.80
N ASN A 152 16.85 -11.92 -9.25
CA ASN A 152 17.60 -10.82 -8.65
C ASN A 152 17.42 -10.75 -7.12
N SER A 153 17.51 -11.90 -6.45
CA SER A 153 17.33 -12.03 -5.00
C SER A 153 18.52 -11.50 -4.15
N GLY A 154 19.59 -10.99 -4.77
CA GLY A 154 20.71 -10.34 -4.08
C GLY A 154 20.47 -8.84 -3.82
N GLU A 155 21.25 -8.24 -2.91
CA GLU A 155 21.12 -6.82 -2.49
C GLU A 155 21.16 -5.78 -3.63
N GLN A 156 21.67 -6.16 -4.81
CA GLN A 156 21.75 -5.32 -6.01
C GLN A 156 20.61 -5.55 -7.02
N GLY A 157 19.57 -6.30 -6.64
CA GLY A 157 18.46 -6.56 -7.52
C GLY A 157 17.67 -5.30 -7.85
N MET A 158 17.29 -5.13 -9.12
CA MET A 158 16.55 -3.94 -9.60
C MET A 158 15.30 -3.63 -8.76
N ILE A 159 14.55 -4.66 -8.36
CA ILE A 159 13.35 -4.51 -7.51
C ILE A 159 13.72 -4.03 -6.10
N ILE A 160 14.79 -4.58 -5.52
CA ILE A 160 15.28 -4.20 -4.19
C ILE A 160 15.79 -2.75 -4.20
N SER A 161 16.48 -2.33 -5.26
CA SER A 161 16.91 -0.93 -5.41
C SER A 161 15.74 0.05 -5.48
N ILE A 162 14.65 -0.32 -6.17
CA ILE A 162 13.44 0.51 -6.22
C ILE A 162 12.80 0.59 -4.83
N ILE A 163 12.70 -0.51 -4.10
CA ILE A 163 12.16 -0.51 -2.73
C ILE A 163 13.01 0.35 -1.80
N ASN A 164 14.34 0.20 -1.85
CA ASN A 164 15.27 0.99 -1.05
C ASN A 164 15.20 2.48 -1.37
N PHE A 165 15.00 2.85 -2.65
CA PHE A 165 14.81 4.23 -3.06
C PHE A 165 13.60 4.89 -2.39
N PHE A 166 12.53 4.14 -2.12
CA PHE A 166 11.36 4.67 -1.41
C PHE A 166 11.47 4.58 0.11
N MET A 167 12.12 3.55 0.64
CA MET A 167 12.13 3.24 2.08
C MET A 167 13.32 3.82 2.87
N MET A 168 14.48 4.07 2.24
CA MET A 168 15.71 4.45 2.95
C MET A 168 15.95 5.97 3.00
N GLU A 169 14.90 6.78 3.01
CA GLU A 169 15.02 8.24 3.13
C GLU A 169 14.96 8.69 4.60
N SER A 170 15.96 9.47 5.03
CA SER A 170 16.05 9.98 6.41
C SER A 170 15.25 11.26 6.64
N SER A 171 15.07 12.07 5.58
CA SER A 171 14.37 13.36 5.68
C SER A 171 12.91 13.24 5.24
N PHE A 172 11.99 13.56 6.14
CA PHE A 172 10.55 13.55 5.87
C PHE A 172 10.13 14.48 4.71
N VAL A 173 10.79 15.63 4.56
CA VAL A 173 10.47 16.59 3.49
C VAL A 173 10.86 16.04 2.12
N LEU A 174 12.08 15.49 2.00
CA LEU A 174 12.55 14.86 0.76
C LEU A 174 11.71 13.64 0.40
N PHE A 175 11.37 12.82 1.40
CA PHE A 175 10.44 11.72 1.25
C PHE A 175 9.09 12.18 0.67
N THR A 176 8.46 13.20 1.27
CA THR A 176 7.16 13.71 0.83
C THR A 176 7.21 14.20 -0.61
N LEU A 177 8.25 14.96 -0.98
CA LEU A 177 8.43 15.45 -2.34
C LEU A 177 8.61 14.30 -3.33
N LYS A 178 9.47 13.32 -3.02
CA LYS A 178 9.69 12.13 -3.84
C LYS A 178 8.39 11.36 -4.09
N MET A 179 7.57 11.20 -3.05
CA MET A 179 6.28 10.52 -3.14
C MET A 179 5.31 11.28 -4.04
N ILE A 180 5.13 12.59 -3.82
CA ILE A 180 4.23 13.43 -4.64
C ILE A 180 4.67 13.43 -6.11
N VAL A 181 5.95 13.58 -6.39
CA VAL A 181 6.49 13.53 -7.76
C VAL A 181 6.22 12.16 -8.40
N SER A 182 6.44 11.07 -7.66
CA SER A 182 6.18 9.72 -8.17
C SER A 182 4.69 9.52 -8.50
N ILE A 183 3.79 9.97 -7.61
CA ILE A 183 2.34 9.93 -7.83
C ILE A 183 1.96 10.70 -9.10
N LEU A 184 2.43 11.94 -9.24
CA LEU A 184 2.14 12.79 -10.40
C LEU A 184 2.66 12.16 -11.69
N VAL A 185 3.89 11.64 -11.70
CA VAL A 185 4.49 11.01 -12.89
C VAL A 185 3.69 9.77 -13.31
N ILE A 186 3.35 8.88 -12.38
CA ILE A 186 2.60 7.65 -12.68
C ILE A 186 1.18 8.00 -13.17
N TYR A 187 0.52 8.94 -12.50
CA TYR A 187 -0.84 9.33 -12.84
C TYR A 187 -0.94 10.04 -14.19
N LEU A 188 -0.05 11.00 -14.46
CA LEU A 188 0.03 11.68 -15.75
C LEU A 188 0.37 10.69 -16.88
N SER A 189 1.28 9.75 -16.63
CA SER A 189 1.60 8.69 -17.59
C SER A 189 0.36 7.86 -17.92
N THR A 190 -0.48 7.55 -16.92
CA THR A 190 -1.73 6.81 -17.12
C THR A 190 -2.71 7.57 -18.03
N ILE A 191 -2.87 8.88 -17.80
CA ILE A 191 -3.74 9.73 -18.64
C ILE A 191 -3.21 9.80 -20.07
N LEU A 192 -1.91 10.02 -20.26
CA LEU A 192 -1.29 10.13 -21.59
C LEU A 192 -1.41 8.83 -22.39
N LEU A 193 -1.19 7.67 -21.75
CA LEU A 193 -1.33 6.37 -22.39
C LEU A 193 -2.79 6.09 -22.79
N THR A 194 -3.74 6.48 -21.93
CA THR A 194 -5.17 6.21 -22.16
C THR A 194 -5.78 7.14 -23.20
N ASN A 195 -5.35 8.40 -23.27
CA ASN A 195 -5.82 9.36 -24.27
C ASN A 195 -5.45 8.94 -25.69
N LYS A 196 -4.37 8.18 -25.89
CA LYS A 196 -3.99 7.63 -27.19
C LYS A 196 -4.83 6.43 -27.63
N MET A 197 -5.66 5.86 -26.76
CA MET A 197 -6.60 4.78 -27.11
C MET A 197 -7.87 5.28 -27.81
N GLU A 198 -7.80 6.39 -28.55
CA GLU A 198 -8.92 6.89 -29.33
C GLU A 198 -9.03 6.15 -30.69
N VAL A 199 -10.19 5.50 -30.84
CA VAL A 199 -10.78 4.95 -32.07
C VAL A 199 -10.11 3.71 -32.64
N ILE A 200 -10.48 2.54 -32.10
CA ILE A 200 -11.00 1.48 -32.97
C ILE A 200 -12.33 1.04 -32.38
N ARG A 201 -13.37 1.20 -33.18
CA ARG A 201 -14.75 0.83 -32.92
C ARG A 201 -14.88 -0.68 -32.71
#